data_AF-A0A0A2TT33-F1
#
_entry.id   AF-A0A0A2TT33-F1
#
_cell.length_a   1.000
_cell.length_b   1.000
_cell.length_c   1.000
_cell.angle_alpha   90.00
_cell.angle_beta   90.00
_cell.angle_gamma   90.00
#
_symmetry.space_group_name_H-M   'P 1'
#
loop_
_entity.id
_entity.type
_entity.pdbx_description
1 polymer ?
#
loop_
_entity_poly.entity_id
_entity_poly.type
_entity_poly.pdbx_seq_one_letter_code
_entity_poly.pdbx_strand_id
1 'polypeptide(L)'
;NEKWEQQKNMVKEKLSDEKTGEIYGKRKTDVEPVFGFLKANLHFTRMSVRGNENVHNELGFAFMAVNLRKYNAMNGNKPIDYRNDPKKKGSNHPKTMIGTFLII
;
A
#
# COMPACT_ATOMS: atom_id res chain seq x y z
N ASN A 1 -22.10 16.69 -26.55
CA ASN A 1 -20.81 16.10 -27.01
C ASN A 1 -21.01 14.60 -27.20
N GLU A 2 -21.24 14.15 -28.43
CA GLU A 2 -21.72 12.80 -28.74
C GLU A 2 -20.72 11.68 -28.37
N LYS A 3 -19.42 11.91 -28.63
CA LYS A 3 -18.34 10.97 -28.29
C LYS A 3 -18.27 10.65 -26.79
N TRP A 4 -18.58 11.63 -25.94
CA TRP A 4 -18.56 11.46 -24.49
C TRP A 4 -19.72 10.59 -24.00
N GLU A 5 -20.91 10.73 -24.61
CA GLU A 5 -22.04 9.87 -24.31
C GLU A 5 -21.79 8.42 -24.74
N GLN A 6 -21.19 8.22 -25.91
CA GLN A 6 -20.77 6.90 -26.39
C GLN A 6 -19.82 6.22 -25.39
N GLN A 7 -18.78 6.93 -24.92
CA GLN A 7 -17.84 6.42 -23.94
C GLN A 7 -18.50 6.02 -22.61
N LYS A 8 -19.43 6.84 -22.12
CA LYS A 8 -20.17 6.54 -20.90
C LYS A 8 -21.02 5.28 -21.03
N ASN A 9 -21.72 5.12 -22.15
CA ASN A 9 -22.54 3.94 -22.40
C ASN A 9 -21.67 2.67 -22.46
N MET A 10 -20.53 2.73 -23.16
CA MET A 10 -19.58 1.60 -23.21
C MET A 10 -19.04 1.23 -21.83
N VAL A 11 -18.72 2.22 -20.99
CA VAL A 11 -18.23 1.97 -19.62
C VAL A 11 -19.34 1.38 -18.75
N LYS A 12 -20.57 1.90 -18.87
CA LYS A 12 -21.74 1.40 -18.15
C LYS A 12 -22.05 -0.05 -18.51
N GLU A 13 -22.01 -0.39 -19.79
CA GLU A 13 -22.20 -1.75 -20.28
C GLU A 13 -21.14 -2.70 -19.72
N LYS A 14 -19.85 -2.32 -19.80
CA LYS A 14 -18.75 -3.10 -19.21
C LYS A 14 -18.85 -3.27 -17.69
N LEU A 15 -19.32 -2.25 -16.97
CA LEU A 15 -19.49 -2.33 -15.51
C LEU A 15 -20.74 -3.12 -15.10
N SER A 16 -21.72 -3.25 -15.99
CA SER A 16 -22.95 -4.00 -15.73
C SER A 16 -22.78 -5.51 -15.87
N ASP A 17 -21.73 -5.96 -16.56
CA ASP A 17 -21.35 -7.38 -16.60
C ASP A 17 -20.79 -7.82 -15.25
N GLU A 18 -21.36 -8.88 -14.68
CA GLU A 18 -21.08 -9.38 -13.33
C GLU A 18 -19.59 -9.69 -13.13
N LYS A 19 -18.98 -10.40 -14.08
CA LYS A 19 -17.55 -10.76 -14.04
C LYS A 19 -16.66 -9.52 -14.06
N THR A 20 -16.98 -8.57 -14.91
CA THR A 20 -16.19 -7.34 -15.06
C THR A 20 -16.37 -6.41 -13.86
N GLY A 21 -17.58 -6.36 -13.29
CA GLY A 21 -17.90 -5.63 -12.06
C GLY A 21 -17.12 -6.14 -10.84
N GLU A 22 -17.03 -7.47 -10.67
CA GLU A 22 -16.23 -8.07 -9.60
C GLU A 22 -14.74 -7.71 -9.69
N ILE A 23 -14.15 -7.82 -10.89
CA ILE A 23 -12.74 -7.46 -11.13
C ILE A 23 -12.51 -5.96 -10.87
N TYR A 24 -13.48 -5.12 -11.22
CA TYR A 24 -13.41 -3.70 -10.93
C TYR A 24 -13.48 -3.40 -9.43
N GLY A 25 -14.39 -4.07 -8.70
CA GLY A 25 -14.49 -3.98 -7.25
C GLY A 25 -13.19 -4.39 -6.54
N LYS A 26 -12.59 -5.50 -6.97
CA LYS A 26 -11.29 -5.96 -6.44
C LYS A 26 -10.18 -4.93 -6.65
N ARG A 27 -10.14 -4.24 -7.80
CA ARG A 27 -9.14 -3.20 -8.07
C ARG A 27 -9.28 -1.98 -7.14
N LYS A 28 -10.48 -1.63 -6.69
CA LYS A 28 -10.66 -0.56 -5.69
C LYS A 28 -10.01 -0.89 -4.36
N THR A 29 -10.05 -2.16 -3.96
CA THR A 29 -9.46 -2.60 -2.69
C THR A 29 -7.97 -2.90 -2.82
N ASP A 30 -7.54 -3.46 -3.95
CA ASP A 30 -6.17 -3.95 -4.09
C ASP A 30 -5.23 -2.89 -4.68
N VAL A 31 -5.69 -2.17 -5.72
CA VAL A 31 -4.83 -1.30 -6.52
C VAL A 31 -4.82 0.12 -5.99
N GLU A 32 -5.99 0.70 -5.71
CA GLU A 32 -6.08 2.10 -5.25
C GLU A 32 -5.32 2.35 -3.93
N PRO A 33 -5.38 1.48 -2.90
CA PRO A 33 -4.66 1.72 -1.66
C PRO A 33 -3.15 1.68 -1.82
N VAL A 34 -2.63 0.86 -2.73
CA VAL A 34 -1.19 0.79 -3.01
C VAL A 34 -0.70 2.10 -3.63
N PHE A 35 -1.44 2.64 -4.60
CA PHE A 35 -1.10 3.94 -5.20
C PHE A 35 -1.33 5.12 -4.25
N GLY A 36 -2.37 5.06 -3.41
CA GLY A 36 -2.59 6.03 -2.34
C GLY A 36 -1.43 6.04 -1.35
N PHE A 37 -0.97 4.86 -0.94
CA PHE A 37 0.20 4.71 -0.07
C PHE A 37 1.44 5.32 -0.72
N LEU A 38 1.78 4.94 -1.95
CA LEU A 38 2.93 5.50 -2.68
C LEU A 38 2.94 7.04 -2.67
N LYS A 39 1.80 7.65 -2.96
CA LYS A 39 1.67 9.11 -3.02
C LYS A 39 1.82 9.76 -1.64
N ALA A 40 1.09 9.28 -0.64
CA ALA A 40 1.11 9.87 0.70
C ALA A 40 2.45 9.64 1.41
N ASN A 41 3.02 8.45 1.26
CA ASN A 41 4.08 7.98 2.12
C ASN A 41 5.48 8.06 1.52
N LEU A 42 5.60 7.96 0.18
CA LEU A 42 6.86 8.13 -0.54
C LEU A 42 6.89 9.43 -1.35
N HIS A 43 5.85 10.27 -1.27
CA HIS A 43 5.68 11.47 -2.10
C HIS A 43 5.81 11.16 -3.61
N PHE A 44 5.50 9.92 -4.01
CA PHE A 44 5.66 9.44 -5.38
C PHE A 44 4.51 9.95 -6.26
N THR A 45 4.66 11.19 -6.72
CA THR A 45 3.63 11.92 -7.48
C THR A 45 3.91 11.98 -8.97
N ARG A 46 5.16 11.73 -9.38
CA ARG A 46 5.61 11.73 -10.77
C ARG A 46 6.69 10.69 -11.00
N MET A 47 6.72 10.15 -12.21
CA MET A 47 7.85 9.36 -12.68
C MET A 47 9.03 10.29 -12.97
N SER A 48 10.23 9.85 -12.59
CA SER A 48 11.48 10.55 -12.83
C SER A 48 12.01 10.27 -14.24
N VAL A 49 11.69 9.09 -14.78
CA VAL A 49 12.18 8.63 -16.09
C VAL A 49 11.08 8.60 -17.16
N ARG A 50 11.50 8.52 -18.42
CA ARG A 50 10.61 8.32 -19.58
C ARG A 50 10.94 7.00 -20.27
N GLY A 51 9.97 6.47 -21.02
CA GLY A 51 10.05 5.17 -21.69
C GLY A 51 9.42 4.05 -20.85
N ASN A 52 8.71 3.14 -21.51
CA ASN A 52 7.87 2.12 -20.86
C ASN A 52 8.69 1.22 -19.91
N GLU A 53 9.82 0.72 -20.37
CA GLU A 53 10.71 -0.14 -19.59
C GLU A 53 11.27 0.58 -18.34
N ASN A 54 11.75 1.81 -18.50
CA ASN A 54 12.30 2.57 -17.38
C ASN A 54 11.22 2.91 -16.33
N VAL A 55 10.02 3.28 -16.79
CA VAL A 55 8.87 3.55 -15.91
C VAL A 55 8.47 2.29 -15.14
N HIS A 56 8.50 1.12 -15.80
CA HIS A 56 8.23 -0.16 -15.15
C HIS A 56 9.25 -0.44 -14.03
N ASN A 57 10.53 -0.22 -14.30
CA ASN A 57 11.60 -0.41 -13.32
C ASN A 57 11.48 0.57 -12.13
N GLU A 58 11.23 1.86 -12.40
CA GLU A 58 11.03 2.87 -11.35
C GLU A 58 9.85 2.51 -10.43
N LEU A 59 8.74 2.06 -11.01
CA LEU A 59 7.58 1.61 -10.24
C LEU A 59 7.90 0.37 -9.40
N GLY A 60 8.66 -0.58 -9.95
CA GLY A 60 9.16 -1.75 -9.21
C GLY A 60 9.98 -1.36 -7.98
N PHE A 61 10.90 -0.40 -8.12
CA PHE A 61 11.67 0.13 -6.98
C PHE A 61 10.77 0.79 -5.93
N ALA A 62 9.78 1.58 -6.36
CA ALA A 62 8.84 2.22 -5.45
C ALA A 62 8.06 1.17 -4.63
N PHE A 63 7.58 0.10 -5.27
CA PHE A 63 6.90 -1.00 -4.56
C PHE A 63 7.83 -1.75 -3.61
N MET A 64 9.09 -2.00 -3.99
CA MET A 64 10.07 -2.61 -3.10
C MET A 64 10.31 -1.75 -1.85
N ALA A 65 10.45 -0.43 -2.01
CA ALA A 65 10.60 0.49 -0.90
C ALA A 65 9.40 0.44 0.07
N VAL A 66 8.17 0.40 -0.46
CA VAL A 66 6.95 0.20 0.32
C VAL A 66 7.00 -1.12 1.11
N ASN A 67 7.35 -2.21 0.44
CA ASN A 67 7.42 -3.54 1.06
C ASN A 67 8.47 -3.61 2.17
N LEU A 68 9.66 -3.04 1.95
CA LEU A 68 10.71 -2.95 2.97
C LEU A 68 10.26 -2.16 4.19
N ARG A 69 9.55 -1.04 3.98
CA ARG A 69 9.03 -0.24 5.08
C ARG A 69 7.97 -0.98 5.90
N LYS A 70 7.06 -1.70 5.22
CA LYS A 70 6.09 -2.58 5.88
C LYS A 70 6.78 -3.71 6.66
N TYR A 71 7.77 -4.36 6.06
CA TYR A 71 8.54 -5.43 6.68
C TYR A 71 9.25 -4.93 7.96
N ASN A 72 9.89 -3.76 7.91
CA ASN A 72 10.56 -3.18 9.07
C ASN A 72 9.57 -2.80 10.18
N ALA A 73 8.40 -2.24 9.84
CA ALA A 73 7.36 -1.95 10.82
C ALA A 73 6.81 -3.24 11.49
N MET A 74 6.63 -4.31 10.72
CA MET A 74 6.21 -5.61 11.25
C MET A 74 7.27 -6.23 12.17
N ASN A 75 8.55 -6.12 11.82
CA ASN A 75 9.65 -6.69 12.60
C ASN A 75 10.04 -5.85 13.83
N GLY A 76 9.90 -4.52 13.77
CA GLY A 76 10.09 -3.64 14.92
C GLY A 76 9.02 -3.82 16.00
N ASN A 77 7.85 -4.33 15.63
CA ASN A 77 6.74 -4.67 16.52
C ASN A 77 6.77 -6.12 17.02
N LYS A 78 7.83 -6.89 16.74
CA LYS A 78 8.03 -8.16 17.43
C LYS A 78 8.20 -7.85 18.91
N PRO A 79 7.38 -8.41 19.82
CA PRO A 79 7.64 -8.25 21.24
C PRO A 79 9.07 -8.73 21.48
N ILE A 80 9.93 -7.85 22.00
CA ILE A 80 11.25 -8.24 22.46
C ILE A 80 11.01 -9.38 23.46
N ASP A 81 11.45 -10.60 23.11
CA ASP A 81 11.41 -11.71 24.05
C ASP A 81 12.53 -11.48 25.07
N TYR A 82 12.20 -10.75 26.12
CA TYR A 82 13.11 -10.48 27.24
C TYR A 82 13.50 -11.75 28.02
N ARG A 83 13.04 -12.96 27.66
CA ARG A 83 13.34 -14.19 28.40
C ARG A 83 14.83 -14.56 28.43
N ASN A 84 15.63 -14.07 27.48
CA ASN A 84 17.06 -14.42 27.41
C ASN A 84 17.99 -13.24 27.69
N ASP A 85 17.49 -12.14 28.27
CA ASP A 85 18.33 -10.99 28.65
C ASP A 85 18.80 -11.13 30.11
N PRO A 86 20.08 -11.45 30.38
CA PRO A 86 20.57 -11.69 31.73
C PRO A 86 20.56 -10.43 32.62
N LYS A 87 20.27 -9.23 32.08
CA LYS A 87 20.42 -7.95 32.79
C LYS A 87 19.14 -7.34 33.36
N LYS A 88 17.95 -7.94 33.22
CA LYS A 88 16.70 -7.33 33.71
C LYS A 88 15.98 -8.16 34.77
N LYS A 89 16.62 -8.34 35.94
CA LYS A 89 15.88 -8.58 37.19
C LYS A 89 15.54 -7.23 37.83
N GLY A 90 14.29 -6.78 37.65
CA GLY A 90 13.72 -5.71 38.47
C GLY A 90 13.40 -4.42 37.73
N SER A 91 12.29 -4.40 36.99
CA SER A 91 11.44 -3.21 36.89
C SER A 91 10.12 -3.59 36.22
N ASN A 92 9.04 -3.62 37.00
CA ASN A 92 7.69 -3.73 36.46
C ASN A 92 7.34 -2.40 35.77
N HIS A 93 7.47 -2.35 34.44
CA HIS A 93 6.85 -1.29 33.64
C HIS A 93 5.71 -1.91 32.83
N PRO A 94 4.51 -1.29 32.82
CA PRO A 94 3.39 -1.81 32.05
C PRO A 94 3.71 -1.74 30.56
N LYS A 95 3.35 -2.80 29.82
CA LYS A 95 3.51 -2.87 28.37
C LYS A 95 2.66 -1.78 27.72
N THR A 96 3.30 -0.77 27.13
CA THR A 96 2.60 0.20 26.28
C THR A 96 2.14 -0.53 25.02
N MET A 97 0.83 -0.78 24.93
CA MET A 97 0.15 -1.19 23.70
C MET A 97 0.19 0.01 22.74
N ILE A 98 1.35 0.23 22.10
CA ILE A 98 1.45 1.12 20.94
C ILE A 98 0.89 0.32 19.76
N GLY A 99 -0.43 0.16 19.76
CA GLY A 99 -1.16 -0.21 18.56
C GLY A 99 -0.88 0.87 17.53
N THR A 100 -0.37 0.46 16.38
CA THR A 100 -0.08 1.26 15.20
C THR A 100 -1.34 1.94 14.67
N PHE A 101 -1.87 2.92 15.41
CA PHE A 101 -2.91 3.82 14.98
C PHE A 101 -2.20 5.03 14.35
N LEU A 102 -2.36 5.16 13.04
CA LEU A 102 -1.85 6.25 12.20
C LEU A 102 -0.33 6.37 12.07
N ILE A 103 0.17 6.01 10.90
CA ILE A 103 1.20 6.81 10.24
C ILE A 103 0.57 7.27 8.93
N ILE A 104 0.24 8.57 8.91
CA ILE A 104 -0.23 9.35 7.76
C ILE A 104 0.92 9.43 6.74
#